data_AF-A0A1A9RFM5-F1
#
_entry.id   AF-A0A1A9RFM5-F1
#
_cell.length_a   1.000
_cell.length_b   1.000
_cell.length_c   1.000
_cell.angle_alpha   90.00
_cell.angle_beta   90.00
_cell.angle_gamma   90.00
#
_symmetry.space_group_name_H-M   'P 1'
#
loop_
_entity.id
_entity.type
_entity.pdbx_description
1 polymer ?
#
loop_
_entity_poly.entity_id
_entity_poly.type
_entity_poly.pdbx_seq_one_letter_code
_entity_poly.pdbx_strand_id
1 'polypeptide(L)'
;MDKDLISALQDRQTIIQNNPVSIYNGDFIKPAYLVCMAAYLYKHKTPPSFFNVDDSLINYLITIGFFNKVWGVNDDWDRPNLGKSYSLLTMLDCEESVDSATTQIGSCINAMVDEKNRAAISPLIDAIGEVHDNVWSHGKSTGFSMAQKYNKWIEFALADCGSGFLKELKRVGIQIDSHEGAIEWCIQKGHSSKTFKQQDDWAQQLPPDVIGNPMGSLARYSSGNNHAGLGLPRFIEVVESFGGELTIITGNAELSISNFPHRIKRIKPCFQDLSWDGVIIQCRLQTSNLNQTTTPSANSEIADILDTLTG
;
A
#
# COMPACT_ATOMS: atom_id res chain seq x y z
N MET A 1 7.29 -1.07 -24.16
CA MET A 1 6.73 -2.14 -23.31
C MET A 1 6.50 -1.55 -21.93
N ASP A 2 5.28 -1.53 -21.43
CA ASP A 2 4.98 -0.85 -20.16
C ASP A 2 5.87 -1.33 -19.00
N LYS A 3 6.42 -0.38 -18.22
CA LYS A 3 7.18 -0.67 -17.01
C LYS A 3 6.21 -0.95 -15.88
N ASP A 4 6.20 -2.21 -15.44
CA ASP A 4 5.30 -2.74 -14.42
C ASP A 4 6.05 -3.24 -13.18
N LEU A 5 5.32 -3.89 -12.28
CA LEU A 5 5.87 -4.41 -11.03
C LEU A 5 7.00 -5.44 -11.24
N ILE A 6 6.86 -6.34 -12.21
CA ILE A 6 7.89 -7.35 -12.50
C ILE A 6 9.15 -6.67 -13.06
N SER A 7 8.96 -5.71 -13.96
CA SER A 7 10.07 -4.89 -14.49
C SER A 7 10.84 -4.19 -13.38
N ALA A 8 10.16 -3.67 -12.35
CA ALA A 8 10.81 -3.03 -11.21
C ALA A 8 11.67 -4.00 -10.40
N LEU A 9 11.19 -5.22 -10.17
CA LEU A 9 11.95 -6.24 -9.44
C LEU A 9 13.22 -6.67 -10.21
N GLN A 10 13.13 -6.77 -11.54
CA GLN A 10 14.26 -7.07 -12.42
C GLN A 10 15.27 -5.91 -12.48
N ASP A 11 14.78 -4.69 -12.66
CA ASP A 11 15.62 -3.48 -12.69
C ASP A 11 16.33 -3.29 -11.34
N ARG A 12 15.66 -3.59 -10.22
CA ARG A 12 16.29 -3.65 -8.90
C ARG A 12 17.43 -4.67 -8.84
N GLN A 13 17.25 -5.89 -9.36
CA GLN A 13 18.34 -6.88 -9.41
C GLN A 13 19.54 -6.37 -10.22
N THR A 14 19.29 -5.64 -11.31
CA THR A 14 20.34 -4.98 -12.10
C THR A 14 21.13 -3.98 -11.26
N ILE A 15 20.45 -3.17 -10.44
CA ILE A 15 21.11 -2.23 -9.52
C ILE A 15 21.89 -2.97 -8.42
N ILE A 16 21.37 -4.10 -7.89
CA ILE A 16 22.10 -4.94 -6.92
C ILE A 16 23.41 -5.45 -7.52
N GLN A 17 23.42 -5.76 -8.82
CA GLN A 17 24.62 -6.15 -9.58
C GLN A 17 25.54 -4.96 -9.91
N ASN A 18 25.29 -3.80 -9.29
CA ASN A 18 26.04 -2.55 -9.45
C ASN A 18 26.02 -2.00 -10.88
N ASN A 19 24.92 -2.23 -11.61
CA ASN A 19 24.71 -1.69 -12.94
C ASN A 19 23.62 -0.61 -12.93
N PRO A 20 23.81 0.52 -13.64
CA PRO A 20 22.77 1.53 -13.79
C PRO A 20 21.62 0.98 -14.67
N VAL A 21 20.39 1.32 -14.28
CA VAL A 21 19.20 1.04 -15.09
C VAL A 21 18.95 2.23 -16.01
N SER A 22 18.55 1.95 -17.24
CA SER A 22 18.14 2.98 -18.21
C SER A 22 16.76 2.66 -18.76
N ILE A 23 15.84 3.63 -18.66
CA ILE A 23 14.46 3.53 -19.13
C ILE A 23 14.28 4.46 -20.33
N TYR A 24 13.77 3.93 -21.45
CA TYR A 24 13.69 4.64 -22.72
C TYR A 24 12.25 4.75 -23.24
N ASN A 25 12.06 5.64 -24.22
CA ASN A 25 10.77 6.11 -24.71
C ASN A 25 9.87 4.98 -25.24
N GLY A 26 8.57 5.09 -24.98
CA GLY A 26 7.55 4.12 -25.38
C GLY A 26 7.08 3.17 -24.27
N ASP A 27 7.61 3.32 -23.06
CA ASP A 27 7.23 2.54 -21.89
C ASP A 27 6.35 3.40 -20.96
N PHE A 28 5.05 3.09 -20.87
CA PHE A 28 4.24 3.68 -19.81
C PHE A 28 4.71 3.15 -18.45
N ILE A 29 5.06 4.04 -17.53
CA ILE A 29 5.50 3.64 -16.18
C ILE A 29 4.30 3.59 -15.25
N LYS A 30 4.00 2.39 -14.74
CA LYS A 30 2.92 2.17 -13.77
C LYS A 30 3.33 2.65 -12.38
N PRO A 31 2.37 3.02 -11.50
CA PRO A 31 2.68 3.46 -10.14
C PRO A 31 3.43 2.39 -9.35
N ALA A 32 3.09 1.12 -9.56
CA ALA A 32 3.75 -0.02 -8.93
C ALA A 32 5.26 -0.07 -9.22
N TYR A 33 5.66 0.29 -10.45
CA TYR A 33 7.08 0.40 -10.77
C TYR A 33 7.75 1.52 -9.98
N LEU A 34 7.11 2.70 -9.98
CA LEU A 34 7.65 3.90 -9.34
C LEU A 34 7.80 3.75 -7.82
N VAL A 35 6.77 3.27 -7.12
CA VAL A 35 6.84 3.11 -5.67
C VAL A 35 7.88 2.06 -5.28
N CYS A 36 8.00 0.97 -6.05
CA CYS A 36 8.99 -0.08 -5.81
C CYS A 36 10.42 0.46 -6.00
N MET A 37 10.68 1.14 -7.12
CA MET A 37 12.00 1.73 -7.37
C MET A 37 12.31 2.84 -6.36
N ALA A 38 11.35 3.70 -6.02
CA ALA A 38 11.55 4.74 -5.00
C ALA A 38 11.92 4.16 -3.64
N ALA A 39 11.16 3.17 -3.16
CA ALA A 39 11.43 2.50 -1.88
C ALA A 39 12.83 1.88 -1.84
N TYR A 40 13.24 1.22 -2.92
CA TYR A 40 14.54 0.60 -3.01
C TYR A 40 15.67 1.64 -3.07
N LEU A 41 15.60 2.59 -4.02
CA LEU A 41 16.62 3.61 -4.23
C LEU A 41 16.85 4.44 -2.97
N TYR A 42 15.75 4.82 -2.28
CA TYR A 42 15.79 5.56 -1.03
C TYR A 42 16.47 4.77 0.10
N LYS A 43 16.02 3.53 0.37
CA LYS A 43 16.60 2.69 1.45
C LYS A 43 18.09 2.42 1.24
N HIS A 44 18.48 2.15 -0.01
CA HIS A 44 19.86 1.82 -0.36
C HIS A 44 20.73 3.04 -0.62
N LYS A 45 20.18 4.27 -0.49
CA LYS A 45 20.88 5.54 -0.79
C LYS A 45 21.56 5.50 -2.15
N THR A 46 20.88 4.91 -3.13
CA THR A 46 21.41 4.70 -4.47
C THR A 46 21.54 6.06 -5.16
N PRO A 47 22.69 6.41 -5.77
CA PRO A 47 22.87 7.72 -6.38
C PRO A 47 22.04 7.87 -7.68
N PRO A 48 21.65 9.10 -8.07
CA PRO A 48 20.83 9.35 -9.27
C PRO A 48 21.39 8.75 -10.57
N SER A 49 22.72 8.61 -10.69
CA SER A 49 23.38 8.03 -11.87
C SER A 49 23.03 6.57 -12.16
N PHE A 50 22.43 5.86 -11.20
CA PHE A 50 21.98 4.48 -11.36
C PHE A 50 20.56 4.35 -11.91
N PHE A 51 19.86 5.46 -12.08
CA PHE A 51 18.50 5.49 -12.58
C PHE A 51 18.38 6.54 -13.67
N ASN A 52 18.67 6.11 -14.90
CA ASN A 52 18.67 6.97 -16.07
C ASN A 52 17.32 6.85 -16.80
N VAL A 53 16.75 7.98 -17.18
CA VAL A 53 15.53 8.05 -17.97
C VAL A 53 15.72 9.04 -19.10
N ASP A 54 14.93 8.91 -20.17
CA ASP A 54 14.93 9.91 -21.24
C ASP A 54 14.17 11.20 -20.87
N ASP A 55 14.27 12.19 -21.74
CA ASP A 55 13.67 13.53 -21.56
C ASP A 55 12.14 13.52 -21.49
N SER A 56 11.47 12.51 -22.03
CA SER A 56 10.00 12.43 -21.95
C SER A 56 9.56 11.95 -20.57
N LEU A 57 10.27 10.95 -20.04
CA LEU A 57 10.02 10.36 -18.73
C LEU A 57 10.50 11.27 -17.61
N ILE A 58 11.58 12.04 -17.81
CA ILE A 58 12.09 12.96 -16.79
C ILE A 58 11.03 13.98 -16.37
N ASN A 59 10.28 14.53 -17.34
CA ASN A 59 9.21 15.49 -17.08
C ASN A 59 8.08 14.86 -16.26
N TYR A 60 7.73 13.60 -16.56
CA TYR A 60 6.74 12.86 -15.79
C TYR A 60 7.22 12.59 -14.36
N LEU A 61 8.48 12.17 -14.19
CA LEU A 61 9.07 11.92 -12.86
C LEU A 61 9.17 13.19 -12.00
N ILE A 62 9.49 14.34 -12.61
CA ILE A 62 9.42 15.65 -11.95
C ILE A 62 7.96 15.95 -11.55
N THR A 63 7.02 15.75 -12.48
CA THR A 63 5.59 16.02 -12.24
C THR A 63 5.06 15.28 -11.02
N ILE A 64 5.41 14.00 -10.85
CA ILE A 64 4.97 13.18 -9.70
C ILE A 64 5.85 13.36 -8.45
N GLY A 65 6.89 14.20 -8.51
CA GLY A 65 7.77 14.50 -7.37
C GLY A 65 8.78 13.40 -7.04
N PHE A 66 9.09 12.51 -7.99
CA PHE A 66 9.98 11.36 -7.75
C PHE A 66 11.37 11.78 -7.26
N PHE A 67 12.02 12.71 -7.97
CA PHE A 67 13.39 13.15 -7.63
C PHE A 67 13.47 13.85 -6.27
N ASN A 68 12.43 14.62 -5.93
CA ASN A 68 12.32 15.26 -4.61
C ASN A 68 12.27 14.23 -3.49
N LYS A 69 11.43 13.21 -3.63
CA LYS A 69 11.23 12.21 -2.58
C LYS A 69 12.37 11.22 -2.44
N VAL A 70 13.00 10.83 -3.55
CA VAL A 70 14.08 9.84 -3.54
C VAL A 70 15.43 10.48 -3.20
N TRP A 71 15.71 11.68 -3.73
CA TRP A 71 17.03 12.31 -3.64
C TRP A 71 17.05 13.73 -3.06
N GLY A 72 15.91 14.29 -2.65
CA GLY A 72 15.84 15.65 -2.10
C GLY A 72 16.06 16.75 -3.14
N VAL A 73 15.93 16.44 -4.43
CA VAL A 73 16.06 17.43 -5.50
C VAL A 73 14.75 18.21 -5.61
N ASN A 74 14.77 19.48 -5.18
CA ASN A 74 13.62 20.37 -5.30
C ASN A 74 13.39 20.79 -6.75
N ASP A 75 12.14 21.08 -7.08
CA ASP A 75 11.71 21.64 -8.35
C ASP A 75 10.64 22.71 -8.12
N ASP A 76 10.56 23.68 -9.05
CA ASP A 76 9.52 24.71 -9.07
C ASP A 76 8.42 24.35 -10.10
N TRP A 77 8.18 23.05 -10.32
CA TRP A 77 7.30 22.57 -11.39
C TRP A 77 5.83 22.84 -11.07
N ASP A 78 5.12 23.49 -11.99
CA ASP A 78 3.68 23.68 -11.87
C ASP A 78 2.92 22.37 -12.14
N ARG A 79 1.93 22.09 -11.29
CA ARG A 79 1.22 20.81 -11.24
C ARG A 79 -0.30 21.04 -11.29
N PRO A 80 -0.85 21.54 -12.40
CA PRO A 80 -2.28 21.92 -12.50
C PRO A 80 -3.27 20.75 -12.36
N ASN A 81 -2.77 19.51 -12.54
CA ASN A 81 -3.53 18.26 -12.49
C ASN A 81 -3.30 17.44 -11.21
N LEU A 82 -2.45 17.93 -10.29
CA LEU A 82 -2.25 17.28 -9.00
C LEU A 82 -3.58 17.18 -8.24
N GLY A 83 -3.85 15.99 -7.70
CA GLY A 83 -5.09 15.70 -6.99
C GLY A 83 -6.30 15.49 -7.90
N LYS A 84 -6.16 15.63 -9.23
CA LYS A 84 -7.24 15.38 -10.21
C LYS A 84 -7.06 14.08 -10.97
N SER A 85 -5.87 13.87 -11.53
CA SER A 85 -5.55 12.68 -12.33
C SER A 85 -4.36 11.87 -11.79
N TYR A 86 -3.64 12.39 -10.81
CA TYR A 86 -2.56 11.71 -10.11
C TYR A 86 -2.29 12.34 -8.73
N SER A 87 -1.73 11.54 -7.82
CA SER A 87 -1.11 11.99 -6.59
C SER A 87 0.40 12.14 -6.78
N LEU A 88 1.05 12.98 -5.97
CA LEU A 88 2.50 12.89 -5.84
C LEU A 88 2.89 11.52 -5.29
N LEU A 89 4.15 11.16 -5.51
CA LEU A 89 4.80 10.11 -4.75
C LEU A 89 4.87 10.60 -3.29
N THR A 90 4.28 9.82 -2.38
CA THR A 90 4.23 10.18 -0.96
C THR A 90 5.01 9.16 -0.15
N MET A 91 5.86 9.67 0.74
CA MET A 91 6.65 8.87 1.66
C MET A 91 5.84 8.61 2.93
N LEU A 92 5.92 7.39 3.45
CA LEU A 92 5.25 6.92 4.66
C LEU A 92 6.34 6.65 5.72
N ASP A 93 6.74 7.69 6.45
CA ASP A 93 7.86 7.64 7.41
C ASP A 93 7.48 8.05 8.85
N CYS A 94 6.38 8.79 9.03
CA CYS A 94 5.78 9.08 10.33
C CYS A 94 4.24 9.02 10.30
N GLU A 95 3.60 9.00 11.47
CA GLU A 95 2.12 8.97 11.61
C GLU A 95 1.45 10.13 10.85
N GLU A 96 1.95 11.35 11.05
CA GLU A 96 1.44 12.54 10.34
C GLU A 96 1.58 12.41 8.81
N SER A 97 2.67 11.79 8.33
CA SER A 97 2.87 11.54 6.90
C SER A 97 1.88 10.52 6.34
N VAL A 98 1.49 9.53 7.15
CA VAL A 98 0.52 8.49 6.80
C VAL A 98 -0.88 9.09 6.68
N ASP A 99 -1.31 9.86 7.67
CA ASP A 99 -2.61 10.53 7.64
C ASP A 99 -2.72 11.50 6.46
N SER A 100 -1.64 12.26 6.23
CA SER A 100 -1.54 13.16 5.07
C SER A 100 -1.58 12.38 3.75
N ALA A 101 -0.85 11.27 3.65
CA ALA A 101 -0.84 10.42 2.46
C ALA A 101 -2.22 9.82 2.17
N THR A 102 -2.88 9.26 3.19
CA THR A 102 -4.23 8.69 3.10
C THR A 102 -5.22 9.76 2.66
N THR A 103 -5.18 10.95 3.25
CA THR A 103 -6.06 12.07 2.89
C THR A 103 -5.83 12.54 1.46
N GLN A 104 -4.56 12.70 1.06
CA GLN A 104 -4.20 13.14 -0.30
C GLN A 104 -4.59 12.11 -1.36
N ILE A 105 -4.26 10.83 -1.14
CA ILE A 105 -4.59 9.75 -2.07
C ILE A 105 -6.11 9.55 -2.13
N GLY A 106 -6.79 9.57 -0.98
CA GLY A 106 -8.26 9.49 -0.93
C GLY A 106 -8.94 10.61 -1.68
N SER A 107 -8.50 11.86 -1.46
CA SER A 107 -9.00 13.03 -2.20
C SER A 107 -8.73 12.91 -3.69
N CYS A 108 -7.56 12.39 -4.07
CA CYS A 108 -7.17 12.19 -5.45
C CYS A 108 -8.04 11.12 -6.14
N ILE A 109 -8.25 9.97 -5.50
CA ILE A 109 -9.14 8.91 -5.99
C ILE A 109 -10.57 9.43 -6.11
N ASN A 110 -11.05 10.21 -5.14
CA ASN A 110 -12.38 10.85 -5.20
C ASN A 110 -12.54 11.83 -6.37
N ALA A 111 -11.46 12.51 -6.79
CA ALA A 111 -11.47 13.40 -7.94
C ALA A 111 -11.38 12.63 -9.28
N MET A 112 -10.80 11.43 -9.28
CA MET A 112 -10.72 10.54 -10.44
C MET A 112 -12.05 9.88 -10.80
N VAL A 113 -13.01 9.89 -9.86
CA VAL A 113 -14.30 9.22 -9.96
C VAL A 113 -15.41 10.25 -10.14
N ASP A 114 -16.44 9.89 -10.92
CA ASP A 114 -17.64 10.73 -11.08
C ASP A 114 -18.33 10.95 -9.73
N GLU A 115 -18.89 12.14 -9.51
CA GLU A 115 -19.48 12.54 -8.22
C GLU A 115 -20.50 11.51 -7.68
N LYS A 116 -21.34 10.95 -8.56
CA LYS A 116 -22.32 9.90 -8.24
C LYS A 116 -21.73 8.60 -7.65
N ASN A 117 -20.45 8.32 -7.91
CA ASN A 117 -19.77 7.09 -7.51
C ASN A 117 -18.82 7.31 -6.32
N ARG A 118 -18.69 8.54 -5.79
CA ARG A 118 -17.80 8.84 -4.65
C ARG A 118 -18.21 8.10 -3.38
N ALA A 119 -19.51 7.92 -3.14
CA ALA A 119 -19.98 7.13 -2.01
C ALA A 119 -19.55 5.65 -2.13
N ALA A 120 -19.53 5.11 -3.36
CA ALA A 120 -19.10 3.74 -3.59
C ALA A 120 -17.59 3.57 -3.35
N ILE A 121 -16.75 4.57 -3.66
CA ILE A 121 -15.29 4.43 -3.51
C ILE A 121 -14.78 4.66 -2.08
N SER A 122 -15.61 5.19 -1.16
CA SER A 122 -15.21 5.46 0.23
C SER A 122 -14.61 4.24 0.95
N PRO A 123 -15.21 3.03 0.89
CA PRO A 123 -14.65 1.84 1.54
C PRO A 123 -13.25 1.46 1.03
N LEU A 124 -12.92 1.81 -0.23
CA LEU A 124 -11.57 1.60 -0.77
C LEU A 124 -10.58 2.56 -0.12
N ILE A 125 -10.96 3.83 0.04
CA ILE A 125 -10.10 4.85 0.65
C ILE A 125 -9.84 4.49 2.11
N ASP A 126 -10.87 4.05 2.84
CA ASP A 126 -10.74 3.58 4.22
C ASP A 126 -9.79 2.38 4.30
N ALA A 127 -9.97 1.40 3.41
CA ALA A 127 -9.09 0.23 3.35
C ALA A 127 -7.64 0.58 2.93
N ILE A 128 -7.42 1.61 2.10
CA ILE A 128 -6.09 2.14 1.79
C ILE A 128 -5.45 2.74 3.05
N GLY A 129 -6.22 3.48 3.85
CA GLY A 129 -5.76 4.00 5.15
C GLY A 129 -5.27 2.89 6.06
N GLU A 130 -6.09 1.84 6.23
CA GLU A 130 -5.70 0.69 7.05
C GLU A 130 -4.43 -0.02 6.54
N VAL A 131 -4.23 -0.06 5.21
CA VAL A 131 -2.99 -0.60 4.61
C VAL A 131 -1.79 0.31 4.87
N HIS A 132 -1.94 1.63 4.77
CA HIS A 132 -0.88 2.58 5.12
C HIS A 132 -0.48 2.46 6.61
N ASP A 133 -1.46 2.35 7.50
CA ASP A 133 -1.23 2.20 8.93
C ASP A 133 -0.48 0.92 9.24
N ASN A 134 -0.79 -0.18 8.54
CA ASN A 134 -0.05 -1.43 8.68
C ASN A 134 1.41 -1.26 8.25
N VAL A 135 1.66 -0.60 7.11
CA VAL A 135 3.03 -0.35 6.65
C VAL A 135 3.83 0.49 7.66
N TRP A 136 3.23 1.55 8.21
CA TRP A 136 3.91 2.40 9.19
C TRP A 136 4.08 1.74 10.56
N SER A 137 3.03 1.12 11.11
CA SER A 137 3.06 0.52 12.46
C SER A 137 4.01 -0.69 12.57
N HIS A 138 4.28 -1.38 11.46
CA HIS A 138 5.33 -2.41 11.36
C HIS A 138 6.68 -1.83 10.90
N GLY A 139 6.68 -0.57 10.46
CA GLY A 139 7.76 0.14 9.81
C GLY A 139 8.72 0.81 10.79
N LYS A 140 9.76 0.09 11.18
CA LYS A 140 11.10 0.70 11.31
C LYS A 140 11.70 1.06 9.93
N SER A 141 10.88 1.16 8.90
CA SER A 141 11.26 1.19 7.49
C SER A 141 10.34 2.12 6.70
N THR A 142 10.94 2.88 5.79
CA THR A 142 10.27 3.81 4.89
C THR A 142 9.45 3.07 3.83
N GLY A 143 8.21 3.52 3.61
CA GLY A 143 7.37 3.12 2.48
C GLY A 143 7.03 4.28 1.55
N PHE A 144 6.51 3.96 0.37
CA PHE A 144 6.01 4.93 -0.59
C PHE A 144 4.67 4.50 -1.15
N SER A 145 3.78 5.46 -1.41
CA SER A 145 2.51 5.24 -2.07
C SER A 145 2.22 6.27 -3.16
N MET A 146 1.41 5.87 -4.13
CA MET A 146 1.02 6.69 -5.27
C MET A 146 -0.30 6.20 -5.88
N ALA A 147 -1.11 7.13 -6.37
CA ALA A 147 -2.30 6.83 -7.17
C ALA A 147 -2.33 7.63 -8.47
N GLN A 148 -2.85 7.03 -9.55
CA GLN A 148 -3.09 7.74 -10.81
C GLN A 148 -4.28 7.18 -11.58
N LYS A 149 -4.86 8.01 -12.44
CA LYS A 149 -5.88 7.60 -13.42
C LYS A 149 -5.27 7.55 -14.81
N TYR A 150 -5.28 6.38 -15.43
CA TYR A 150 -4.81 6.17 -16.80
C TYR A 150 -5.75 5.27 -17.59
N ASN A 151 -6.14 5.69 -18.80
CA ASN A 151 -6.97 4.90 -19.73
C ASN A 151 -8.19 4.20 -19.09
N LYS A 152 -9.00 4.94 -18.30
CA LYS A 152 -10.18 4.46 -17.53
C LYS A 152 -9.86 3.51 -16.36
N TRP A 153 -8.60 3.36 -16.01
CA TRP A 153 -8.17 2.66 -14.80
C TRP A 153 -7.74 3.66 -13.75
N ILE A 154 -8.14 3.41 -12.51
CA ILE A 154 -7.54 4.01 -11.32
C ILE A 154 -6.54 2.98 -10.82
N GLU A 155 -5.28 3.39 -10.72
CA GLU A 155 -4.20 2.56 -10.24
C GLU A 155 -3.69 3.13 -8.93
N PHE A 156 -3.62 2.29 -7.90
CA PHE A 156 -3.01 2.58 -6.62
C PHE A 156 -1.85 1.62 -6.40
N ALA A 157 -0.74 2.12 -5.91
CA ALA A 157 0.37 1.28 -5.51
C ALA A 157 1.01 1.76 -4.22
N LEU A 158 1.54 0.80 -3.49
CA LEU A 158 2.32 0.98 -2.28
C LEU A 158 3.48 0.01 -2.27
N ALA A 159 4.65 0.46 -1.83
CA ALA A 159 5.76 -0.43 -1.54
C ALA A 159 6.46 0.02 -0.25
N ASP A 160 6.75 -0.93 0.62
CA ASP A 160 7.60 -0.72 1.79
C ASP A 160 8.84 -1.59 1.73
N CYS A 161 9.85 -1.15 2.45
CA CYS A 161 11.15 -1.79 2.50
C CYS A 161 11.41 -2.52 3.84
N GLY A 162 10.34 -2.93 4.52
CA GLY A 162 10.34 -3.58 5.81
C GLY A 162 10.76 -5.04 5.77
N SER A 163 10.26 -5.80 6.74
CA SER A 163 10.59 -7.21 6.96
C SER A 163 9.65 -8.19 6.25
N GLY A 164 8.51 -7.70 5.74
CA GLY A 164 7.51 -8.51 5.04
C GLY A 164 6.70 -9.41 5.97
N PHE A 165 5.68 -10.07 5.44
CA PHE A 165 4.71 -10.81 6.26
C PHE A 165 5.36 -11.96 7.05
N LEU A 166 6.18 -12.80 6.41
CA LEU A 166 6.74 -13.99 7.07
C LEU A 166 7.61 -13.65 8.28
N LYS A 167 8.52 -12.67 8.14
CA LYS A 167 9.41 -12.29 9.26
C LYS A 167 8.59 -11.65 10.38
N GLU A 168 7.54 -10.90 10.05
CA GLU A 168 6.65 -10.31 11.04
C GLU A 168 5.82 -11.36 11.80
N LEU A 169 5.24 -12.34 11.11
CA LEU A 169 4.49 -13.44 11.72
C LEU A 169 5.40 -14.28 12.64
N LYS A 170 6.64 -14.58 12.20
CA LYS A 170 7.65 -15.24 13.04
C LYS A 170 8.01 -14.40 14.28
N ARG A 171 8.11 -13.08 14.15
CA ARG A 171 8.41 -12.16 15.27
C ARG A 171 7.34 -12.22 16.36
N VAL A 172 6.07 -12.43 16.01
CA VAL A 172 4.96 -12.55 16.96
C VAL A 172 4.68 -14.00 17.38
N GLY A 173 5.51 -14.96 16.97
CA GLY A 173 5.44 -16.36 17.40
C GLY A 173 4.51 -17.26 16.58
N ILE A 174 3.95 -16.76 15.49
CA ILE A 174 3.10 -17.56 14.59
C ILE A 174 3.98 -18.51 13.77
N GLN A 175 3.65 -19.79 13.81
CA GLN A 175 4.43 -20.86 13.17
C GLN A 175 4.01 -21.00 11.70
N ILE A 176 4.71 -20.29 10.82
CA ILE A 176 4.57 -20.38 9.36
C ILE A 176 5.96 -20.45 8.73
N ASP A 177 6.14 -21.36 7.78
CA ASP A 177 7.46 -21.66 7.20
C ASP A 177 7.65 -21.15 5.77
N SER A 178 6.59 -20.68 5.11
CA SER A 178 6.64 -20.20 3.72
C SER A 178 6.08 -18.79 3.57
N HIS A 179 6.55 -18.07 2.55
CA HIS A 179 6.04 -16.73 2.24
C HIS A 179 4.61 -16.78 1.71
N GLU A 180 4.26 -17.83 0.97
CA GLU A 180 2.90 -18.14 0.52
C GLU A 180 1.95 -18.34 1.69
N GLY A 181 2.36 -19.15 2.69
CA GLY A 181 1.58 -19.38 3.90
C GLY A 181 1.41 -18.09 4.72
N ALA A 182 2.40 -17.20 4.71
CA ALA A 182 2.29 -15.91 5.38
C ALA A 182 1.25 -15.00 4.70
N ILE A 183 1.21 -14.97 3.37
CA ILE A 183 0.15 -14.29 2.62
C ILE A 183 -1.20 -14.91 2.92
N GLU A 184 -1.34 -16.25 2.86
CA GLU A 184 -2.60 -16.95 3.16
C GLU A 184 -3.13 -16.64 4.56
N TRP A 185 -2.23 -16.49 5.53
CA TRP A 185 -2.60 -16.14 6.89
C TRP A 185 -3.07 -14.68 7.00
N CYS A 186 -2.33 -13.73 6.40
CA CYS A 186 -2.61 -12.30 6.49
C CYS A 186 -3.88 -11.85 5.76
N ILE A 187 -4.40 -12.65 4.83
CA ILE A 187 -5.61 -12.32 4.07
C ILE A 187 -6.89 -12.94 4.67
N GLN A 188 -6.79 -13.64 5.80
CA GLN A 188 -7.95 -14.16 6.52
C GLN A 188 -8.54 -13.10 7.45
N LYS A 189 -9.88 -13.03 7.53
CA LYS A 189 -10.56 -12.11 8.44
C LYS A 189 -10.20 -12.40 9.90
N GLY A 190 -10.03 -11.35 10.70
CA GLY A 190 -9.69 -11.45 12.12
C GLY A 190 -8.22 -11.82 12.41
N HIS A 191 -7.41 -12.08 11.39
CA HIS A 191 -5.99 -12.37 11.55
C HIS A 191 -5.16 -11.08 11.56
N SER A 192 -4.67 -10.71 12.75
CA SER A 192 -3.73 -9.59 12.89
C SER A 192 -2.63 -9.88 13.88
N SER A 193 -1.40 -9.59 13.45
CA SER A 193 -0.20 -9.68 14.28
C SER A 193 -0.22 -8.69 15.46
N LYS A 194 -1.11 -7.68 15.44
CA LYS A 194 -1.29 -6.71 16.53
C LYS A 194 -2.12 -7.28 17.69
N THR A 195 -3.08 -8.17 17.41
CA THR A 195 -3.99 -8.77 18.41
C THR A 195 -3.27 -9.79 19.31
N PHE A 196 -2.15 -10.36 18.86
CA PHE A 196 -1.35 -11.33 19.63
C PHE A 196 -0.40 -10.70 20.66
N LYS A 197 -0.24 -9.37 20.69
CA LYS A 197 0.23 -8.71 21.90
C LYS A 197 -0.93 -8.73 22.87
N GLN A 198 -0.82 -9.55 23.93
CA GLN A 198 -1.79 -9.63 25.01
C GLN A 198 -2.17 -8.21 25.48
N GLN A 199 -3.31 -7.72 24.99
CA GLN A 199 -3.93 -6.50 25.44
C GLN A 199 -4.63 -6.90 26.72
N ASP A 200 -4.12 -6.41 27.85
CA ASP A 200 -4.81 -6.58 29.12
C ASP A 200 -5.99 -5.60 29.09
N ASP A 201 -7.18 -6.10 28.78
CA ASP A 201 -8.42 -5.32 28.62
C ASP A 201 -8.80 -4.53 29.89
N TRP A 202 -8.14 -4.81 31.01
CA TRP A 202 -8.31 -4.15 32.30
C TRP A 202 -7.19 -3.15 32.63
N ALA A 203 -6.16 -3.03 31.79
CA ALA A 203 -5.10 -2.04 31.99
C ALA A 203 -5.64 -0.63 31.75
N GLN A 204 -5.50 0.24 32.75
CA GLN A 204 -5.94 1.62 32.64
C GLN A 204 -5.13 2.36 31.57
N GLN A 205 -5.81 3.09 30.69
CA GLN A 205 -5.18 3.80 29.58
C GLN A 205 -4.99 5.27 29.95
N LEU A 206 -3.83 5.83 29.61
CA LEU A 206 -3.60 7.27 29.72
C LEU A 206 -4.08 7.97 28.45
N PRO A 207 -4.78 9.12 28.57
CA PRO A 207 -5.04 9.99 27.43
C PRO A 207 -3.73 10.40 26.73
N PRO A 208 -3.76 10.59 25.40
CA PRO A 208 -2.57 10.91 24.61
C PRO A 208 -1.90 12.24 25.04
N ASP A 209 -2.65 13.14 25.66
CA ASP A 209 -2.18 14.46 26.08
C ASP A 209 -1.46 14.50 27.44
N VAL A 210 -1.27 13.35 28.09
CA VAL A 210 -0.61 13.30 29.41
C VAL A 210 0.91 13.28 29.25
N ILE A 211 1.60 14.31 29.74
CA ILE A 211 3.07 14.35 29.84
C ILE A 211 3.51 13.58 31.09
N GLY A 212 4.13 12.41 30.88
CA GLY A 212 4.56 11.49 31.95
C GLY A 212 3.48 10.48 32.34
N ASN A 213 3.86 9.42 33.05
CA ASN A 213 2.93 8.38 33.49
C ASN A 213 2.62 8.53 34.99
N PRO A 214 1.55 9.26 35.38
CA PRO A 214 1.20 9.47 36.78
C PRO A 214 0.81 8.18 37.52
N MET A 215 0.57 7.08 36.79
CA MET A 215 0.18 5.78 37.36
C MET A 215 1.26 4.69 37.24
N GLY A 216 2.49 5.06 36.85
CA GLY A 216 3.63 4.14 36.80
C GLY A 216 3.36 2.92 35.90
N SER A 217 3.69 1.71 36.36
CA SER A 217 3.52 0.48 35.57
C SER A 217 2.07 0.03 35.38
N LEU A 218 1.10 0.68 36.04
CA LEU A 218 -0.32 0.31 36.02
C LEU A 218 -1.09 0.91 34.85
N ALA A 219 -0.55 1.93 34.19
CA ALA A 219 -1.17 2.53 33.02
C ALA A 219 -0.24 2.47 31.80
N ARG A 220 -0.80 2.11 30.66
CA ARG A 220 -0.07 2.07 29.38
C ARG A 220 -0.51 3.24 28.52
N TYR A 221 0.45 3.87 27.85
CA TYR A 221 0.15 4.78 26.75
C TYR A 221 -0.47 3.98 25.61
N SER A 222 -1.68 4.35 25.22
CA SER A 222 -2.33 3.85 24.02
C SER A 222 -2.22 4.95 22.96
N SER A 223 -1.47 4.71 21.89
CA SER A 223 -1.75 5.40 20.62
C SER A 223 -3.08 4.83 20.13
N GLY A 224 -4.10 5.68 19.99
CA GLY A 224 -5.51 5.33 19.78
C GLY A 224 -5.87 4.61 18.46
N ASN A 225 -5.06 3.66 18.03
CA ASN A 225 -5.20 2.92 16.80
C ASN A 225 -5.91 1.58 17.08
N ASN A 226 -7.22 1.66 17.29
CA ASN A 226 -8.14 0.52 17.38
C ASN A 226 -8.38 -0.09 15.98
N HIS A 227 -7.33 -0.54 15.28
CA HIS A 227 -7.50 -1.26 14.01
C HIS A 227 -7.50 -2.76 14.28
N ALA A 228 -8.70 -3.35 14.28
CA ALA A 228 -9.00 -4.75 14.63
C ALA A 228 -8.41 -5.81 13.67
N GLY A 229 -7.40 -5.48 12.87
CA GLY A 229 -6.77 -6.43 11.97
C GLY A 229 -7.51 -6.69 10.65
N LEU A 230 -8.43 -5.79 10.28
CA LEU A 230 -9.35 -5.99 9.15
C LEU A 230 -8.81 -5.45 7.81
N GLY A 231 -7.70 -4.71 7.82
CA GLY A 231 -7.27 -3.91 6.66
C GLY A 231 -7.04 -4.67 5.37
N LEU A 232 -6.21 -5.71 5.37
CA LEU A 232 -5.90 -6.44 4.14
C LEU A 232 -7.07 -7.32 3.64
N PRO A 233 -7.79 -8.06 4.50
CA PRO A 233 -9.01 -8.76 4.09
C PRO A 233 -10.07 -7.80 3.54
N ARG A 234 -10.37 -6.69 4.22
CA ARG A 234 -11.33 -5.68 3.76
C ARG A 234 -10.90 -5.06 2.44
N PHE A 235 -9.62 -4.74 2.29
CA PHE A 235 -9.08 -4.22 1.03
C PHE A 235 -9.30 -5.19 -0.13
N ILE A 236 -9.03 -6.48 0.07
CA ILE A 236 -9.29 -7.52 -0.95
C ILE A 236 -10.77 -7.57 -1.31
N GLU A 237 -11.66 -7.59 -0.32
CA GLU A 237 -13.12 -7.66 -0.56
C GLU A 237 -13.63 -6.47 -1.35
N VAL A 238 -13.17 -5.27 -1.00
CA VAL A 238 -13.54 -4.04 -1.71
C VAL A 238 -13.04 -4.10 -3.15
N VAL A 239 -11.78 -4.47 -3.40
CA VAL A 239 -11.25 -4.59 -4.76
C VAL A 239 -12.02 -5.64 -5.57
N GLU A 240 -12.37 -6.77 -4.95
CA GLU A 240 -13.15 -7.82 -5.60
C GLU A 240 -14.56 -7.33 -5.95
N SER A 241 -15.21 -6.56 -5.06
CA SER A 241 -16.56 -6.01 -5.29
C SER A 241 -16.63 -5.08 -6.50
N PHE A 242 -15.52 -4.40 -6.84
CA PHE A 242 -15.41 -3.54 -8.01
C PHE A 242 -14.94 -4.26 -9.28
N GLY A 243 -14.76 -5.58 -9.23
CA GLY A 243 -14.19 -6.31 -10.36
C GLY A 243 -12.74 -5.91 -10.64
N GLY A 244 -12.01 -5.46 -9.62
CA GLY A 244 -10.65 -4.96 -9.73
C GLY A 244 -9.58 -6.03 -9.87
N GLU A 245 -8.34 -5.57 -10.04
CA GLU A 245 -7.13 -6.38 -10.00
C GLU A 245 -6.29 -5.99 -8.79
N LEU A 246 -5.76 -6.99 -8.09
CA LEU A 246 -4.87 -6.79 -6.95
C LEU A 246 -3.66 -7.72 -7.07
N THR A 247 -2.47 -7.18 -6.84
CA THR A 247 -1.23 -7.93 -6.71
C THR A 247 -0.55 -7.57 -5.39
N ILE A 248 -0.16 -8.57 -4.60
CA ILE A 248 0.63 -8.39 -3.38
C ILE A 248 1.89 -9.22 -3.49
N ILE A 249 3.05 -8.62 -3.27
CA ILE A 249 4.35 -9.32 -3.24
C ILE A 249 5.01 -9.13 -1.88
N THR A 250 5.48 -10.22 -1.29
CA THR A 250 6.27 -10.22 -0.04
C THR A 250 7.16 -11.46 0.00
N GLY A 251 8.43 -11.27 0.33
CA GLY A 251 9.45 -12.29 0.14
C GLY A 251 9.50 -12.77 -1.30
N ASN A 252 9.50 -14.08 -1.51
CA ASN A 252 9.46 -14.72 -2.83
C ASN A 252 8.05 -15.18 -3.24
N ALA A 253 7.00 -14.63 -2.65
CA ALA A 253 5.61 -15.01 -2.95
C ALA A 253 4.80 -13.84 -3.52
N GLU A 254 3.88 -14.15 -4.43
CA GLU A 254 2.96 -13.25 -5.09
C GLU A 254 1.52 -13.76 -4.94
N LEU A 255 0.64 -12.91 -4.40
CA LEU A 255 -0.81 -13.04 -4.54
C LEU A 255 -1.26 -12.24 -5.75
N SER A 256 -2.00 -12.85 -6.65
CA SER A 256 -2.69 -12.17 -7.75
C SER A 256 -4.19 -12.45 -7.67
N ILE A 257 -4.99 -11.39 -7.75
CA ILE A 257 -6.45 -11.42 -7.85
C ILE A 257 -6.84 -10.73 -9.16
N SER A 258 -7.56 -11.43 -10.01
CA SER A 258 -8.17 -10.88 -11.23
C SER A 258 -9.59 -11.41 -11.38
N ASN A 259 -10.50 -10.53 -11.80
CA ASN A 259 -11.91 -10.85 -11.97
C ASN A 259 -12.34 -11.09 -13.43
N PHE A 260 -11.39 -11.15 -14.38
CA PHE A 260 -11.69 -11.28 -15.81
C PHE A 260 -11.07 -12.54 -16.44
N PRO A 261 -11.83 -13.42 -17.12
CA PRO A 261 -13.30 -13.55 -17.19
C PRO A 261 -13.93 -14.36 -16.03
N HIS A 262 -13.10 -14.93 -15.14
CA HIS A 262 -13.55 -15.62 -13.92
C HIS A 262 -12.68 -15.16 -12.75
N ARG A 263 -13.23 -15.13 -11.53
CA ARG A 263 -12.48 -14.81 -10.32
C ARG A 263 -11.33 -15.79 -10.16
N ILE A 264 -10.11 -15.29 -10.29
CA ILE A 264 -8.88 -16.05 -10.10
C ILE A 264 -8.12 -15.37 -8.97
N LYS A 265 -8.13 -16.02 -7.80
CA LYS A 265 -7.24 -15.74 -6.68
C LYS A 265 -6.15 -16.80 -6.68
N ARG A 266 -4.88 -16.40 -6.83
CA ARG A 266 -3.74 -17.32 -6.87
C ARG A 266 -2.63 -16.80 -6.00
N ILE A 267 -2.04 -17.70 -5.21
CA ILE A 267 -0.79 -17.47 -4.50
C ILE A 267 0.23 -18.40 -5.12
N LYS A 268 1.36 -17.85 -5.52
CA LYS A 268 2.43 -18.56 -6.22
C LYS A 268 3.79 -17.97 -5.82
N PRO A 269 4.89 -18.70 -6.03
CA PRO A 269 6.21 -18.10 -6.03
C PRO A 269 6.30 -16.96 -7.06
N CYS A 270 7.09 -15.94 -6.74
CA CYS A 270 7.42 -14.87 -7.66
C CYS A 270 8.14 -15.41 -8.90
N PHE A 271 8.00 -14.68 -10.01
CA PHE A 271 8.68 -15.00 -11.26
C PHE A 271 10.21 -14.99 -11.10
N GLN A 272 10.91 -15.95 -11.72
CA GLN A 272 12.39 -15.98 -11.84
C GLN A 272 13.17 -15.72 -10.54
N ASP A 273 12.75 -16.31 -9.41
CA ASP A 273 13.40 -16.14 -8.10
C ASP A 273 13.49 -14.68 -7.61
N LEU A 274 12.67 -13.80 -8.19
CA LEU A 274 12.51 -12.43 -7.70
C LEU A 274 11.95 -12.49 -6.29
N SER A 275 12.39 -11.55 -5.46
CA SER A 275 11.92 -11.46 -4.08
C SER A 275 11.86 -10.01 -3.63
N TRP A 276 11.07 -9.68 -2.62
CA TRP A 276 11.02 -8.35 -2.03
C TRP A 276 10.96 -8.47 -0.51
N ASP A 277 11.88 -7.79 0.20
CA ASP A 277 11.97 -7.96 1.66
C ASP A 277 10.76 -7.43 2.43
N GLY A 278 10.14 -6.34 1.96
CA GLY A 278 8.95 -5.75 2.56
C GLY A 278 7.67 -6.25 1.91
N VAL A 279 6.71 -5.36 1.69
CA VAL A 279 5.47 -5.63 0.97
C VAL A 279 5.32 -4.66 -0.21
N ILE A 280 4.85 -5.17 -1.34
CA ILE A 280 4.37 -4.36 -2.46
C ILE A 280 2.91 -4.68 -2.68
N ILE A 281 2.09 -3.64 -2.83
CA ILE A 281 0.66 -3.74 -3.13
C ILE A 281 0.40 -2.93 -4.40
N GLN A 282 -0.24 -3.55 -5.37
CA GLN A 282 -0.72 -2.90 -6.58
C GLN A 282 -2.21 -3.21 -6.75
N CYS A 283 -3.02 -2.16 -6.87
CA CYS A 283 -4.46 -2.26 -7.10
C CYS A 283 -4.83 -1.51 -8.38
N ARG A 284 -5.73 -2.08 -9.18
CA ARG A 284 -6.27 -1.45 -10.39
C ARG A 284 -7.78 -1.61 -10.43
N LEU A 285 -8.49 -0.50 -10.61
CA LEU A 285 -9.95 -0.47 -10.69
C LEU A 285 -10.40 0.16 -12.00
N GLN A 286 -11.31 -0.48 -12.70
CA GLN A 286 -11.88 0.07 -13.92
C GLN A 286 -13.01 1.04 -13.56
N THR A 287 -12.94 2.28 -14.04
CA THR A 287 -13.96 3.31 -13.70
C THR A 287 -15.36 2.95 -14.20
N SER A 288 -15.48 2.08 -15.20
CA SER A 288 -16.77 1.58 -15.69
C SER A 288 -17.50 0.71 -14.66
N ASN A 289 -16.77 -0.08 -13.88
CA ASN A 289 -17.33 -1.05 -12.94
C ASN A 289 -17.86 -0.36 -11.68
N LEU A 290 -17.32 0.82 -11.35
CA LEU A 290 -17.81 1.66 -10.26
C LEU A 290 -19.28 2.10 -10.44
N ASN A 291 -19.78 2.13 -11.68
CA ASN A 291 -21.18 2.46 -11.98
C ASN A 291 -22.16 1.30 -11.75
N GLN A 292 -21.66 0.07 -11.53
CA GLN A 292 -22.48 -1.14 -11.44
C GLN A 292 -22.74 -1.57 -9.98
N THR A 293 -21.99 -1.02 -9.05
CA THR A 293 -22.13 -1.29 -7.61
C THR A 293 -23.41 -0.67 -7.08
N THR A 294 -24.34 -1.54 -6.72
CA THR A 294 -25.41 -1.24 -5.77
C THR A 294 -24.72 -0.90 -4.44
N THR A 295 -25.08 0.25 -3.85
CA THR A 295 -24.58 0.71 -2.55
C THR A 295 -24.51 -0.47 -1.56
N PRO A 296 -23.37 -0.74 -0.90
CA PRO A 296 -23.35 -1.68 0.20
C PRO A 296 -24.40 -1.19 1.19
N SER A 297 -25.43 -1.99 1.45
CA SER A 297 -26.47 -1.56 2.40
C SER A 297 -25.79 -1.32 3.75
N ALA A 298 -26.15 -0.23 4.43
CA ALA A 298 -25.68 0.14 5.77
C ALA A 298 -25.83 -1.00 6.81
N ASN A 299 -26.51 -2.09 6.45
CA ASN A 299 -26.63 -3.30 7.24
C ASN A 299 -25.33 -4.12 7.31
N SER A 300 -24.36 -3.94 6.40
CA SER A 300 -23.11 -4.72 6.42
C SER A 300 -22.15 -4.31 7.53
N GLU A 301 -21.95 -3.01 7.76
CA GLU A 301 -21.13 -2.52 8.88
C GLU A 301 -21.79 -2.83 10.24
N ILE A 302 -23.12 -2.71 10.33
CA ILE A 302 -23.86 -3.09 11.55
C ILE A 302 -23.80 -4.62 11.77
N ALA A 303 -23.85 -5.41 10.70
CA ALA A 303 -23.72 -6.86 10.78
C ALA A 303 -22.30 -7.29 11.19
N ASP A 304 -21.25 -6.66 10.66
CA ASP A 304 -19.86 -6.95 11.04
C ASP A 304 -19.59 -6.55 12.51
N ILE A 305 -20.15 -5.43 12.97
CA ILE A 305 -20.08 -5.03 14.39
C ILE A 305 -20.88 -6.01 15.28
N LEU A 306 -22.05 -6.46 14.84
CA LEU A 306 -22.87 -7.43 15.58
C LEU A 306 -22.21 -8.81 15.63
N ASP A 307 -21.64 -9.30 14.54
CA ASP A 307 -20.93 -10.59 14.51
C ASP A 307 -19.74 -10.57 15.47
N THR A 308 -18.95 -9.47 15.46
CA THR A 308 -17.82 -9.28 16.38
C THR A 308 -18.25 -9.20 17.85
N LEU A 309 -19.47 -8.75 18.14
CA LEU A 309 -20.03 -8.71 19.49
C LEU A 309 -20.70 -10.03 19.91
N THR A 310 -21.06 -10.90 18.97
CA THR A 310 -21.76 -12.16 19.26
C THR A 310 -20.90 -13.42 19.14
N GLY A 311 -19.65 -13.35 18.67
CA GLY A 311 -18.69 -14.47 18.76
C GLY A 311 -17.44 -14.33 17.92
#